data_AF-A0AAD6VRJ3-F1
#
_entry.id   AF-A0AAD6VRJ3-F1
#
_cell.length_a   1.000
_cell.length_b   1.000
_cell.length_c   1.000
_cell.angle_alpha   90.00
_cell.angle_beta   90.00
_cell.angle_gamma   90.00
#
_symmetry.space_group_name_H-M   'P 1'
#
loop_
_entity.id
_entity.type
_entity.pdbx_description
1 polymer ?
#
loop_
_entity_poly.entity_id
_entity_poly.type
_entity_poly.pdbx_seq_one_letter_code
_entity_poly.pdbx_strand_id
1 'polypeptide(L)'
;MNGRSYYRWILALTRDRHINMLYTRGHSAELSLPSQLNREADHCASGSQRFPDLVPFAPTPTFTMDEYTLYTKADGWIESNTRTFADFFLAKGAAELLALGNRLRMLNSVHDNVPPPDYPYTRALSAHSAVIQLYARSGQLPTAEVLESRSKLMSCMCRLGCDAVESVHHVFVDCIHFEEWRRAAGEEVSLRTERKLVAAGILREEDQRAIMNAAKSLFVDDDVVWPLKISQYYLGRIPRIGDRISYM
;
A
#
# COMPACT_ATOMS: atom_id res chain seq x y z
N MET A 1 10.32 18.75 -13.34
CA MET A 1 10.71 20.18 -13.37
C MET A 1 10.59 20.64 -14.81
N ASN A 2 9.73 21.62 -15.09
CA ASN A 2 9.42 22.10 -16.45
C ASN A 2 10.43 23.17 -16.83
N GLY A 3 11.37 22.83 -17.73
CA GLY A 3 12.41 23.76 -18.16
C GLY A 3 12.45 23.99 -19.66
N ARG A 4 11.84 23.11 -20.46
CA ARG A 4 12.05 23.09 -21.92
C ARG A 4 11.30 24.23 -22.60
N SER A 5 10.08 24.51 -22.16
CA SER A 5 9.29 25.65 -22.63
C SER A 5 9.97 26.99 -22.31
N TYR A 6 10.53 27.12 -21.11
CA TYR A 6 11.31 28.31 -20.70
C TYR A 6 12.54 28.52 -21.59
N TYR A 7 13.33 27.48 -21.86
CA TYR A 7 14.48 27.61 -22.77
C TYR A 7 14.04 27.99 -24.18
N ARG A 8 12.97 27.39 -24.71
CA ARG A 8 12.44 27.77 -26.02
C ARG A 8 11.93 29.20 -26.05
N TRP A 9 11.32 29.66 -24.97
CA TRP A 9 10.85 31.04 -24.86
C TRP A 9 12.01 32.03 -24.83
N ILE A 10 13.06 31.77 -24.04
CA ILE A 10 14.29 32.58 -24.03
C ILE A 10 14.91 32.62 -25.43
N LEU A 11 15.01 31.47 -26.11
CA LEU A 11 15.52 31.40 -27.48
C LEU A 11 14.66 32.19 -28.46
N ALA A 12 13.33 32.15 -28.33
CA ALA A 12 12.43 32.95 -29.16
C ALA A 12 12.64 34.45 -28.94
N LEU A 13 12.77 34.90 -27.69
CA LEU A 13 13.04 36.31 -27.36
C LEU A 13 14.37 36.80 -27.94
N THR A 14 15.38 35.93 -28.01
CA THR A 14 16.69 36.27 -28.61
C THR A 14 16.69 36.33 -30.14
N ARG A 15 15.68 35.75 -30.82
CA ARG A 15 15.59 35.82 -32.29
C ARG A 15 15.12 37.20 -32.77
N ASP A 16 14.19 37.80 -32.06
CA ASP A 16 13.54 39.05 -32.49
C ASP A 16 14.20 40.31 -31.90
N ARG A 17 15.27 40.15 -31.12
CA ARG A 17 15.97 41.25 -30.44
C ARG A 17 17.48 41.06 -30.52
N HIS A 18 18.18 42.17 -30.73
CA HIS A 18 19.64 42.18 -30.64
C HIS A 18 20.06 42.14 -29.16
N ILE A 19 20.17 40.94 -28.59
CA ILE A 19 20.56 40.72 -27.19
C ILE A 19 22.05 40.42 -27.13
N ASN A 20 22.80 41.22 -26.38
CA ASN A 20 24.21 40.92 -26.09
C ASN A 20 24.29 40.11 -24.79
N MET A 21 24.63 38.83 -24.90
CA MET A 21 24.81 37.96 -23.74
C MET A 21 26.22 38.11 -23.18
N LEU A 22 26.32 38.77 -22.03
CA LEU A 22 27.58 38.95 -21.31
C LEU A 22 27.69 37.90 -20.20
N TYR A 23 28.80 37.17 -20.16
CA TYR A 23 29.12 36.28 -19.06
C TYR A 23 29.81 37.07 -17.94
N THR A 24 29.26 37.00 -16.73
CA THR A 24 29.91 37.52 -15.52
C THR A 24 30.23 36.35 -14.61
N ARG A 25 31.47 36.27 -14.11
CA ARG A 25 31.90 35.20 -13.22
C ARG A 25 31.18 35.30 -11.88
N GLY A 26 30.56 34.20 -11.44
CA GLY A 26 29.94 34.09 -10.12
C GLY A 26 30.97 34.17 -8.99
N HIS A 27 30.53 34.64 -7.82
CA HIS A 27 31.34 34.73 -6.59
C HIS A 27 32.66 35.53 -6.74
N SER A 28 32.71 36.54 -7.60
CA SER A 28 33.85 37.46 -7.65
C SER A 28 33.77 38.48 -6.49
N ALA A 29 34.94 38.81 -5.91
CA ALA A 29 35.08 39.94 -4.97
C ALA A 29 35.19 41.29 -5.70
N GLU A 30 35.00 41.31 -7.02
CA GLU A 30 35.11 42.50 -7.83
C GLU A 30 33.96 43.47 -7.54
N LEU A 31 34.27 44.77 -7.58
CA LEU A 31 33.32 45.86 -7.35
C LEU A 31 32.77 46.42 -8.67
N SER A 32 32.98 45.73 -9.78
CA SER A 32 32.41 46.13 -11.07
C SER A 32 30.87 46.09 -11.04
N LEU A 33 30.21 46.95 -11.80
CA LEU A 33 28.75 46.98 -11.90
C LEU A 33 28.14 45.60 -12.27
N PRO A 34 28.68 44.86 -13.26
CA PRO A 34 28.19 43.51 -13.56
C PRO A 34 28.32 42.54 -12.37
N SER A 35 29.42 42.58 -11.63
CA SER A 35 29.61 41.72 -10.44
C SER A 35 28.68 42.07 -9.29
N GLN A 36 28.33 43.36 -9.12
CA GLN A 36 27.34 43.79 -8.13
C GLN A 36 25.93 43.28 -8.50
N LEU A 37 25.49 43.49 -9.75
CA LEU A 37 24.19 43.01 -10.22
C LEU A 37 24.07 41.49 -10.16
N ASN A 38 25.14 40.75 -10.48
CA ASN A 38 25.14 39.29 -10.35
C ASN A 38 24.98 38.84 -8.89
N ARG A 39 25.65 39.52 -7.93
CA ARG A 39 25.49 39.23 -6.49
C ARG A 39 24.05 39.49 -6.01
N GLU A 40 23.42 40.57 -6.46
CA GLU A 40 22.02 40.84 -6.14
C GLU A 40 21.09 39.77 -6.73
N ALA A 41 21.29 39.38 -7.98
CA ALA A 41 20.51 38.31 -8.62
C ALA A 41 20.66 36.98 -7.88
N ASP A 42 21.90 36.57 -7.55
CA ASP A 42 22.19 35.35 -6.78
C ASP A 42 21.57 35.41 -5.37
N HIS A 43 21.64 36.57 -4.70
CA HIS A 43 21.03 36.77 -3.39
C HIS A 43 19.50 36.63 -3.46
N CYS A 44 18.85 37.23 -4.47
CA CYS A 44 17.41 37.11 -4.69
C CYS A 44 16.99 35.66 -5.01
N ALA A 45 17.73 34.99 -5.91
CA ALA A 45 17.46 33.59 -6.25
C ALA A 45 17.64 32.67 -5.03
N SER A 46 18.72 32.84 -4.26
CA SER A 46 18.96 32.07 -3.03
C SER A 46 17.94 32.40 -1.94
N GLY A 47 17.54 33.67 -1.82
CA GLY A 47 16.51 34.12 -0.89
C GLY A 47 15.14 33.53 -1.19
N SER A 48 14.77 33.41 -2.47
CA SER A 48 13.49 32.80 -2.88
C SER A 48 13.37 31.32 -2.50
N GLN A 49 14.48 30.60 -2.34
CA GLN A 49 14.47 29.20 -1.88
C GLN A 49 14.07 29.07 -0.40
N ARG A 50 14.17 30.15 0.39
CA ARG A 50 13.79 30.13 1.82
C ARG A 50 12.29 30.24 2.04
N PHE A 51 11.53 30.64 1.02
CA PHE A 51 10.09 30.84 1.10
C PHE A 51 9.36 30.13 -0.05
N PRO A 52 9.47 28.79 -0.16
CA PRO A 52 8.89 28.04 -1.27
C PRO A 52 7.38 28.26 -1.42
N ASP A 53 6.67 28.51 -0.31
CA ASP A 53 5.22 28.71 -0.29
C ASP A 53 4.78 30.13 -0.70
N LEU A 54 5.70 31.10 -0.77
CA LEU A 54 5.44 32.50 -1.15
C LEU A 54 5.87 32.82 -2.58
N VAL A 55 6.56 31.90 -3.26
CA VAL A 55 6.91 32.08 -4.67
C VAL A 55 5.68 31.74 -5.49
N PRO A 56 5.02 32.72 -6.15
CA PRO A 56 3.90 32.42 -7.03
C PRO A 56 4.37 31.48 -8.13
N PHE A 57 3.58 30.44 -8.40
CA PHE A 57 3.86 29.50 -9.48
C PHE A 57 3.98 30.28 -10.79
N ALA A 58 5.19 30.40 -11.32
CA ALA A 58 5.41 31.07 -12.58
C ALA A 58 4.63 30.29 -13.67
N PRO A 59 3.68 30.94 -14.38
CA PRO A 59 2.89 30.25 -15.38
C PRO A 59 3.83 29.71 -16.45
N THR A 60 3.75 28.41 -16.71
CA THR A 60 4.58 27.77 -17.73
C THR A 60 4.23 28.39 -19.10
N PRO A 61 5.22 28.83 -19.90
CA PRO A 61 4.94 29.49 -21.17
C PRO A 61 4.39 28.49 -22.19
N THR A 62 3.05 28.35 -22.23
CA THR A 62 2.35 27.34 -23.04
C THR A 62 2.52 27.53 -24.55
N PHE A 63 2.79 28.74 -24.99
CA PHE A 63 3.00 29.08 -26.40
C PHE A 63 4.30 28.54 -27.00
N THR A 64 5.27 28.08 -26.18
CA THR A 64 6.51 27.43 -26.64
C THR A 64 6.55 25.92 -26.36
N MET A 65 5.46 25.37 -25.83
CA MET A 65 5.33 23.95 -25.57
C MET A 65 5.17 23.15 -26.87
N ASP A 66 5.42 21.84 -26.81
CA ASP A 66 5.10 20.95 -27.92
C ASP A 66 3.57 20.85 -28.08
N GLU A 67 3.08 20.72 -29.32
CA GLU A 67 1.66 20.67 -29.67
C GLU A 67 0.88 19.60 -28.87
N TYR A 68 1.53 18.49 -28.54
CA TYR A 68 0.96 17.37 -27.81
C TYR A 68 1.57 17.19 -26.41
N THR A 69 1.78 18.29 -25.69
CA THR A 69 2.30 18.18 -24.31
C THR A 69 1.23 17.66 -23.35
N LEU A 70 1.61 16.68 -22.52
CA LEU A 70 0.70 16.04 -21.57
C LEU A 70 0.32 17.00 -20.44
N TYR A 71 -0.93 16.90 -19.96
CA TYR A 71 -1.47 17.70 -18.86
C TYR A 71 -2.32 16.85 -17.93
N THR A 72 -2.19 17.04 -16.62
CA THR A 72 -3.15 16.56 -15.63
C THR A 72 -3.57 17.69 -14.70
N LYS A 73 -4.78 17.59 -14.13
CA LYS A 73 -5.29 18.59 -13.17
C LYS A 73 -4.44 18.66 -11.88
N ALA A 74 -3.85 17.54 -11.49
CA ALA A 74 -3.05 17.42 -10.27
C ALA A 74 -1.59 17.88 -10.47
N ASP A 75 -0.98 17.53 -11.60
CA ASP A 75 0.47 17.71 -11.83
C ASP A 75 0.77 18.86 -12.80
N GLY A 76 -0.25 19.42 -13.45
CA GLY A 76 -0.11 20.47 -14.45
C GLY A 76 0.47 19.93 -15.78
N TRP A 77 1.22 20.78 -16.47
CA TRP A 77 1.88 20.44 -17.74
C TRP A 77 3.14 19.60 -17.51
N ILE A 78 3.31 18.53 -18.28
CA ILE A 78 4.40 17.55 -18.12
C ILE A 78 5.34 17.63 -19.31
N GLU A 79 6.46 18.32 -19.13
CA GLU A 79 7.44 18.54 -20.21
C GLU A 79 8.58 17.51 -20.24
N SER A 80 8.77 16.77 -19.15
CA SER A 80 9.90 15.86 -18.98
C SER A 80 9.44 14.46 -18.62
N ASN A 81 10.22 13.48 -19.09
CA ASN A 81 10.09 12.08 -18.75
C ASN A 81 8.67 11.51 -18.95
N THR A 82 8.03 11.86 -20.07
CA THR A 82 6.66 11.46 -20.43
C THR A 82 6.49 9.94 -20.44
N ARG A 83 7.53 9.19 -20.82
CA ARG A 83 7.55 7.73 -20.74
C ARG A 83 7.41 7.23 -19.31
N THR A 84 8.26 7.65 -18.38
CA THR A 84 8.15 7.25 -16.97
C THR A 84 6.82 7.70 -16.35
N PHE A 85 6.33 8.88 -16.74
CA PHE A 85 5.02 9.35 -16.32
C PHE A 85 3.91 8.40 -16.80
N ALA A 86 3.88 8.04 -18.08
CA ALA A 86 2.90 7.10 -18.62
C ALA A 86 3.03 5.70 -17.99
N ASP A 87 4.26 5.19 -17.86
CA ASP A 87 4.56 3.88 -17.25
C ASP A 87 4.04 3.82 -15.80
N PHE A 88 4.20 4.89 -15.02
CA PHE A 88 3.70 4.98 -13.65
C PHE A 88 2.17 4.85 -13.58
N PHE A 89 1.42 5.59 -14.42
CA PHE A 89 -0.04 5.54 -14.40
C PHE A 89 -0.59 4.23 -14.96
N LEU A 90 0.06 3.65 -15.98
CA LEU A 90 -0.29 2.32 -16.49
C LEU A 90 -0.04 1.24 -15.43
N ALA A 91 1.09 1.28 -14.73
CA ALA A 91 1.41 0.36 -13.65
C ALA A 91 0.41 0.50 -12.48
N LYS A 92 0.05 1.73 -12.12
CA LYS A 92 -0.95 2.02 -11.09
C LYS A 92 -2.32 1.47 -11.48
N GLY A 93 -2.80 1.74 -12.69
CA GLY A 93 -4.08 1.22 -13.17
C GLY A 93 -4.10 -0.31 -13.25
N ALA A 94 -3.02 -0.94 -13.72
CA ALA A 94 -2.87 -2.38 -13.71
C ALA A 94 -2.89 -2.95 -12.29
N ALA A 95 -2.18 -2.32 -11.35
CA ALA A 95 -2.19 -2.72 -9.94
C ALA A 95 -3.57 -2.58 -9.30
N GLU A 96 -4.31 -1.51 -9.58
CA GLU A 96 -5.68 -1.30 -9.11
C GLU A 96 -6.64 -2.36 -9.67
N LEU A 97 -6.55 -2.67 -10.96
CA LEU A 97 -7.35 -3.73 -11.59
C LEU A 97 -7.04 -5.12 -11.02
N LEU A 98 -5.76 -5.42 -10.82
CA LEU A 98 -5.33 -6.69 -10.23
C LEU A 98 -5.70 -6.79 -8.75
N ALA A 99 -5.68 -5.68 -8.03
CA ALA A 99 -6.13 -5.61 -6.64
C ALA A 99 -7.65 -5.82 -6.55
N LEU A 100 -8.45 -5.20 -7.41
CA LEU A 100 -9.90 -5.41 -7.47
C LEU A 100 -10.26 -6.85 -7.86
N GLY A 101 -9.59 -7.41 -8.87
CA GLY A 101 -9.79 -8.79 -9.32
C GLY A 101 -9.46 -9.85 -8.26
N ASN A 102 -8.52 -9.57 -7.35
CA ASN A 102 -8.14 -10.45 -6.25
C ASN A 102 -8.73 -10.01 -4.89
N ARG A 103 -9.79 -9.17 -4.87
CA ARG A 103 -10.42 -8.67 -3.63
C ARG A 103 -9.43 -8.10 -2.61
N LEU A 104 -8.46 -7.32 -3.10
CA LEU A 104 -7.37 -6.69 -2.35
C LEU A 104 -6.39 -7.68 -1.69
N ARG A 105 -6.35 -8.93 -2.16
CA ARG A 105 -5.38 -9.96 -1.72
C ARG A 105 -4.24 -10.09 -2.74
N MET A 106 -3.07 -10.53 -2.26
CA MET A 106 -1.81 -10.57 -3.03
C MET A 106 -1.98 -11.24 -4.41
N LEU A 107 -1.27 -10.73 -5.42
CA LEU A 107 -1.27 -11.26 -6.78
C LEU A 107 -0.93 -12.76 -6.82
N ASN A 108 -1.77 -13.54 -7.52
CA ASN A 108 -1.50 -14.96 -7.83
C ASN A 108 -0.20 -15.17 -8.63
N SER A 109 0.36 -14.16 -9.29
CA SER A 109 1.61 -14.31 -10.07
C SER A 109 2.85 -14.56 -9.22
N VAL A 110 2.79 -14.33 -7.90
CA VAL A 110 3.88 -14.61 -6.96
C VAL A 110 3.77 -16.04 -6.38
N HIS A 111 2.62 -16.68 -6.56
CA HIS A 111 2.32 -17.98 -5.98
C HIS A 111 1.92 -18.96 -7.08
N ASP A 112 2.99 -19.54 -7.64
CA ASP A 112 3.03 -20.78 -8.42
C ASP A 112 2.19 -20.84 -9.71
N ASN A 113 2.88 -20.88 -10.86
CA ASN A 113 2.27 -21.12 -12.18
C ASN A 113 2.12 -22.62 -12.50
N VAL A 114 2.52 -23.50 -11.58
CA VAL A 114 2.39 -24.95 -11.75
C VAL A 114 0.96 -25.37 -11.44
N PRO A 115 0.30 -26.16 -12.31
CA PRO A 115 -1.00 -26.75 -11.98
C PRO A 115 -0.87 -27.54 -10.67
N PRO A 116 -1.85 -27.45 -9.75
CA PRO A 116 -1.74 -28.12 -8.46
C PRO A 116 -1.45 -29.61 -8.67
N PRO A 117 -0.56 -30.22 -7.88
CA PRO A 117 -0.23 -31.64 -8.04
C PRO A 117 -1.51 -32.48 -7.94
N ASP A 118 -1.59 -33.56 -8.72
CA ASP A 118 -2.77 -34.46 -8.80
C ASP A 118 -3.27 -34.94 -7.42
N TYR A 119 -2.38 -34.93 -6.42
CA TYR A 119 -2.68 -35.22 -5.03
C TYR A 119 -2.03 -34.16 -4.14
N PRO A 120 -2.71 -33.04 -3.84
CA PRO A 120 -2.14 -32.01 -3.00
C PRO A 120 -2.21 -32.52 -1.57
N TYR A 121 -1.05 -32.99 -1.10
CA TYR A 121 -0.79 -33.37 0.27
C TYR A 121 -1.52 -34.62 0.76
N THR A 122 -0.74 -35.65 1.06
CA THR A 122 -1.21 -36.94 1.54
C THR A 122 -1.81 -36.81 2.95
N ARG A 123 -3.15 -36.73 3.03
CA ARG A 123 -4.05 -37.11 4.16
C ARG A 123 -3.69 -36.69 5.60
N ALA A 124 -2.66 -35.88 5.81
CA ALA A 124 -2.28 -35.37 7.11
C ALA A 124 -3.12 -34.12 7.40
N LEU A 125 -3.72 -34.05 8.59
CA LEU A 125 -4.55 -32.92 9.03
C LEU A 125 -3.80 -31.57 8.92
N SER A 126 -2.48 -31.58 9.16
CA SER A 126 -1.60 -30.41 9.02
C SER A 126 -1.46 -29.91 7.59
N ALA A 127 -1.62 -30.77 6.60
CA ALA A 127 -1.50 -30.36 5.22
C ALA A 127 -2.82 -29.80 4.67
N HIS A 128 -3.97 -30.30 5.15
CA HIS A 128 -5.27 -29.69 4.87
C HIS A 128 -5.38 -28.26 5.42
N SER A 129 -4.86 -27.98 6.63
CA SER A 129 -4.89 -26.63 7.18
C SER A 129 -3.99 -25.66 6.40
N ALA A 130 -2.80 -26.10 5.97
CA ALA A 130 -1.93 -25.30 5.11
C ALA A 130 -2.59 -24.96 3.76
N VAL A 131 -3.28 -25.93 3.15
CA VAL A 131 -4.04 -25.74 1.92
C VAL A 131 -5.19 -24.74 2.11
N ILE A 132 -5.97 -24.88 3.19
CA ILE A 132 -7.06 -23.95 3.51
C ILE A 132 -6.52 -22.53 3.71
N GLN A 133 -5.42 -22.37 4.44
CA GLN A 133 -4.77 -21.07 4.64
C GLN A 133 -4.26 -20.47 3.33
N LEU A 134 -3.66 -21.29 2.45
CA LEU A 134 -3.21 -20.86 1.13
C LEU A 134 -4.39 -20.36 0.28
N TYR A 135 -5.45 -21.16 0.17
CA TYR A 135 -6.66 -20.79 -0.57
C TYR A 135 -7.38 -19.57 0.03
N ALA A 136 -7.40 -19.43 1.36
CA ALA A 136 -7.95 -18.25 2.02
C ALA A 136 -7.11 -17.00 1.70
N ARG A 137 -5.77 -17.11 1.73
CA ARG A 137 -4.84 -16.02 1.39
C ARG A 137 -4.92 -15.60 -0.08
N SER A 138 -5.06 -16.55 -1.01
CA SER A 138 -5.21 -16.27 -2.44
C SER A 138 -6.63 -15.83 -2.83
N GLY A 139 -7.58 -15.85 -1.89
CA GLY A 139 -8.99 -15.51 -2.16
C GLY A 139 -9.69 -16.55 -3.05
N GLN A 140 -9.18 -17.78 -3.09
CA GLN A 140 -9.67 -18.87 -3.92
C GLN A 140 -10.39 -19.96 -3.13
N LEU A 141 -10.50 -19.82 -1.79
CA LEU A 141 -11.26 -20.74 -0.97
C LEU A 141 -12.70 -20.83 -1.49
N PRO A 142 -13.23 -22.02 -1.80
CA PRO A 142 -14.51 -22.19 -2.49
C PRO A 142 -15.70 -22.02 -1.53
N THR A 143 -15.82 -20.81 -0.99
CA THR A 143 -17.01 -20.39 -0.24
C THR A 143 -18.15 -20.05 -1.22
N ALA A 144 -19.39 -20.03 -0.75
CA ALA A 144 -20.53 -19.75 -1.62
C ALA A 144 -20.41 -18.38 -2.30
N GLU A 145 -19.90 -17.36 -1.60
CA GLU A 145 -19.58 -16.05 -2.17
C GLU A 145 -18.60 -16.12 -3.37
N VAL A 146 -17.55 -16.95 -3.27
CA VAL A 146 -16.58 -17.14 -4.36
C VAL A 146 -17.20 -17.94 -5.51
N LEU A 147 -17.95 -19.00 -5.20
CA LEU A 147 -18.58 -19.86 -6.20
C LEU A 147 -19.69 -19.15 -6.98
N GLU A 148 -20.49 -18.31 -6.32
CA GLU A 148 -21.49 -17.47 -6.97
C GLU A 148 -20.83 -16.47 -7.93
N SER A 149 -19.76 -15.80 -7.50
CA SER A 149 -19.01 -14.87 -8.36
C SER A 149 -18.39 -15.53 -9.60
N ARG A 150 -18.22 -16.86 -9.57
CA ARG A 150 -17.73 -17.68 -10.69
C ARG A 150 -18.86 -18.35 -11.48
N SER A 151 -20.11 -17.98 -11.23
CA SER A 151 -21.31 -18.57 -11.82
C SER A 151 -21.42 -20.08 -11.60
N LYS A 152 -20.88 -20.59 -10.49
CA LYS A 152 -20.95 -22.00 -10.08
C LYS A 152 -22.06 -22.26 -9.06
N LEU A 153 -22.55 -21.21 -8.41
CA LEU A 153 -23.73 -21.25 -7.54
C LEU A 153 -24.67 -20.09 -7.90
N MET A 154 -25.94 -20.25 -7.53
CA MET A 154 -26.99 -19.24 -7.75
C MET A 154 -27.18 -18.30 -6.54
N SER A 155 -26.52 -18.61 -5.41
CA SER A 155 -26.65 -17.87 -4.17
C SER A 155 -25.32 -17.90 -3.41
N CYS A 156 -24.95 -16.77 -2.81
CA CYS A 156 -23.82 -16.63 -1.90
C CYS A 156 -24.17 -16.88 -0.43
N MET A 157 -25.41 -17.27 -0.12
CA MET A 157 -25.82 -17.57 1.26
C MET A 157 -25.07 -18.78 1.81
N CYS A 158 -24.91 -18.81 3.14
CA CYS A 158 -24.31 -19.92 3.85
C CYS A 158 -24.98 -21.24 3.52
N ARG A 159 -24.20 -22.19 2.97
CA ARG A 159 -24.69 -23.52 2.58
C ARG A 159 -25.09 -24.38 3.77
N LEU A 160 -24.72 -23.99 4.98
CA LEU A 160 -25.14 -24.64 6.22
C LEU A 160 -26.48 -24.10 6.75
N GLY A 161 -27.03 -23.05 6.15
CA GLY A 161 -28.35 -22.51 6.50
C GLY A 161 -28.32 -21.27 7.40
N CYS A 162 -27.17 -20.63 7.59
CA CYS A 162 -27.11 -19.33 8.26
C CYS A 162 -27.74 -18.23 7.40
N ASP A 163 -28.37 -17.24 8.04
CA ASP A 163 -28.84 -16.01 7.38
C ASP A 163 -27.68 -15.00 7.19
N ALA A 164 -26.64 -15.44 6.50
CA ALA A 164 -25.47 -14.63 6.20
C ALA A 164 -24.81 -15.12 4.90
N VAL A 165 -24.04 -14.24 4.27
CA VAL A 165 -23.19 -14.58 3.12
C VAL A 165 -22.09 -15.53 3.58
N GLU A 166 -21.87 -16.62 2.84
CA GLU A 166 -20.76 -17.55 3.06
C GLU A 166 -19.45 -16.91 2.59
N SER A 167 -18.94 -15.98 3.38
CA SER A 167 -17.59 -15.45 3.23
C SER A 167 -16.60 -16.31 4.01
N VAL A 168 -15.31 -16.16 3.71
CA VAL A 168 -14.24 -16.81 4.49
C VAL A 168 -14.33 -16.39 5.97
N HIS A 169 -14.58 -15.11 6.23
CA HIS A 169 -14.74 -14.59 7.59
C HIS A 169 -15.94 -15.21 8.29
N HIS A 170 -17.10 -15.29 7.63
CA HIS A 170 -18.28 -15.96 8.19
C HIS A 170 -17.96 -17.39 8.61
N VAL A 171 -17.31 -18.19 7.75
CA VAL A 171 -16.99 -19.60 8.06
C VAL A 171 -16.05 -19.71 9.27
N PHE A 172 -15.03 -18.87 9.36
CA PHE A 172 -13.98 -18.98 10.39
C PHE A 172 -14.20 -18.16 11.65
N VAL A 173 -15.20 -17.27 11.70
CA VAL A 173 -15.41 -16.34 12.82
C VAL A 173 -16.87 -16.34 13.30
N ASP A 174 -17.84 -16.28 12.39
CA ASP A 174 -19.25 -16.02 12.78
C ASP A 174 -20.16 -17.26 12.74
N CYS A 175 -19.87 -18.23 11.88
CA CYS A 175 -20.81 -19.30 11.56
C CYS A 175 -21.11 -20.16 12.78
N ILE A 176 -22.39 -20.25 13.17
CA ILE A 176 -22.84 -20.95 14.38
C ILE A 176 -22.46 -22.44 14.37
N HIS A 177 -22.47 -23.08 13.20
CA HIS A 177 -22.13 -24.50 13.06
C HIS A 177 -20.68 -24.82 13.42
N PHE A 178 -19.79 -23.82 13.40
CA PHE A 178 -18.38 -23.98 13.77
C PHE A 178 -18.04 -23.33 15.11
N GLU A 179 -19.02 -22.80 15.84
CA GLU A 179 -18.81 -22.10 17.11
C GLU A 179 -18.13 -22.99 18.15
N GLU A 180 -18.60 -24.22 18.32
CA GLU A 180 -18.03 -25.17 19.29
C GLU A 180 -16.55 -25.45 18.99
N TRP A 181 -16.21 -25.61 17.70
CA TRP A 181 -14.85 -25.87 17.25
C TRP A 181 -13.95 -24.66 17.48
N ARG A 182 -14.44 -23.45 17.19
CA ARG A 182 -13.71 -22.20 17.44
C ARG A 182 -13.45 -22.00 18.93
N ARG A 183 -14.46 -22.23 19.77
CA ARG A 183 -14.33 -22.14 21.23
C ARG A 183 -13.30 -23.13 21.77
N ALA A 184 -13.41 -24.40 21.38
CA ALA A 184 -12.46 -25.44 21.81
C ALA A 184 -11.03 -25.13 21.38
N ALA A 185 -10.84 -24.69 20.12
CA ALA A 185 -9.52 -24.28 19.62
C ALA A 185 -8.98 -23.04 20.34
N GLY A 186 -9.85 -22.05 20.63
CA GLY A 186 -9.49 -20.85 21.37
C GLY A 186 -9.06 -21.14 22.81
N GLU A 187 -9.78 -22.03 23.49
CA GLU A 187 -9.41 -22.51 24.83
C GLU A 187 -8.07 -23.25 24.82
N GLU A 188 -7.86 -24.13 23.85
CA GLU A 188 -6.60 -24.85 23.70
C GLU A 188 -5.41 -23.91 23.45
N VAL A 189 -5.56 -22.92 22.56
CA VAL A 189 -4.51 -21.94 22.28
C VAL A 189 -4.24 -21.07 23.52
N SER A 190 -5.29 -20.66 24.23
CA SER A 190 -5.15 -19.88 25.46
C SER A 190 -4.38 -20.65 26.53
N LEU A 191 -4.73 -21.92 26.78
CA LEU A 191 -4.06 -22.77 27.75
C LEU A 191 -2.59 -23.03 27.38
N ARG A 192 -2.31 -23.29 26.09
CA ARG A 192 -0.93 -23.47 25.60
C ARG A 192 -0.12 -22.19 25.76
N THR A 193 -0.74 -21.04 25.53
CA THR A 193 -0.10 -19.72 25.67
C THR A 193 0.22 -19.44 27.13
N GLU A 194 -0.72 -19.68 28.05
CA GLU A 194 -0.52 -19.54 29.49
C GLU A 194 0.66 -20.38 29.99
N ARG A 195 0.70 -21.67 29.63
CA ARG A 195 1.82 -22.56 30.00
C ARG A 195 3.17 -22.04 29.50
N LYS A 196 3.20 -21.49 28.29
CA LYS A 196 4.42 -20.91 27.71
C LYS A 196 4.83 -19.61 28.41
N LEU A 197 3.87 -18.77 28.81
CA LEU A 197 4.15 -17.54 29.56
C LEU A 197 4.73 -17.86 30.94
N VAL A 198 4.15 -18.83 31.65
CA VAL A 198 4.67 -19.31 32.95
C VAL A 198 6.09 -19.86 32.80
N ALA A 199 6.32 -20.68 31.77
CA ALA A 199 7.65 -21.24 31.50
C ALA A 199 8.68 -20.17 31.08
N ALA A 200 8.24 -19.09 30.43
CA ALA A 200 9.11 -18.01 29.99
C ALA A 200 9.61 -17.13 31.15
N GLY A 201 8.84 -17.00 32.25
CA GLY A 201 9.27 -16.45 33.55
C GLY A 201 9.78 -15.00 33.60
N ILE A 202 9.94 -14.31 32.46
CA ILE A 202 10.71 -13.06 32.33
C ILE A 202 9.86 -11.89 31.80
N LEU A 203 8.59 -12.13 31.42
CA LEU A 203 7.72 -11.08 30.86
C LEU A 203 7.04 -10.24 31.93
N ARG A 204 6.91 -8.93 31.69
CA ARG A 204 6.12 -8.03 32.56
C ARG A 204 4.66 -8.49 32.59
N GLU A 205 3.96 -8.29 33.69
CA GLU A 205 2.55 -8.67 33.81
C GLU A 205 1.66 -8.02 32.73
N GLU A 206 1.98 -6.79 32.32
CA GLU A 206 1.28 -6.10 31.22
C GLU A 206 1.43 -6.84 29.88
N ASP A 207 2.63 -7.31 29.57
CA ASP A 207 2.91 -8.06 28.35
C ASP A 207 2.23 -9.43 28.38
N GLN A 208 2.25 -10.10 29.54
CA GLN A 208 1.53 -11.36 29.75
C GLN A 208 0.02 -11.18 29.53
N ARG A 209 -0.57 -10.11 30.08
CA ARG A 209 -2.00 -9.79 29.86
C ARG A 209 -2.28 -9.47 28.39
N ALA A 210 -1.42 -8.71 27.72
CA ALA A 210 -1.58 -8.37 26.31
C ALA A 210 -1.53 -9.62 25.42
N ILE A 211 -0.56 -10.52 25.65
CA ILE A 211 -0.45 -11.80 24.93
C ILE A 211 -1.66 -12.68 25.18
N MET A 212 -2.13 -12.79 26.42
CA MET A 212 -3.31 -13.59 26.76
C MET A 212 -4.58 -13.02 26.13
N ASN A 213 -4.75 -11.71 26.12
CA ASN A 213 -5.88 -11.07 25.44
C ASN A 213 -5.81 -11.32 23.92
N ALA A 214 -4.64 -11.15 23.31
CA ALA A 214 -4.43 -11.44 21.90
C ALA A 214 -4.76 -12.89 21.54
N ALA A 215 -4.38 -13.85 22.40
CA ALA A 215 -4.66 -15.27 22.21
C ALA A 215 -6.18 -15.59 22.28
N LYS A 216 -6.90 -14.95 23.21
CA LYS A 216 -8.37 -15.12 23.35
C LYS A 216 -9.13 -14.55 22.16
N SER A 217 -8.63 -13.48 21.54
CA SER A 217 -9.28 -12.81 20.41
C SER A 217 -8.86 -13.37 19.04
N LEU A 218 -8.18 -14.53 18.96
CA LEU A 218 -7.76 -15.07 17.65
C LEU A 218 -8.94 -15.54 16.79
N PHE A 219 -10.00 -16.09 17.39
CA PHE A 219 -11.13 -16.67 16.65
C PHE A 219 -12.40 -15.79 16.66
N VAL A 220 -12.29 -14.57 17.18
CA VAL A 220 -13.42 -13.64 17.37
C VAL A 220 -12.99 -12.24 16.93
N ASP A 221 -13.94 -11.48 16.41
CA ASP A 221 -13.74 -10.06 16.11
C ASP A 221 -13.57 -9.25 17.41
N ASP A 222 -12.57 -8.37 17.42
CA ASP A 222 -12.18 -7.62 18.61
C ASP A 222 -11.64 -6.25 18.19
N ASP A 223 -12.32 -5.21 18.65
CA ASP A 223 -12.05 -3.81 18.32
C ASP A 223 -10.70 -3.30 18.84
N VAL A 224 -10.13 -3.97 19.85
CA VAL A 224 -8.89 -3.57 20.54
C VAL A 224 -7.70 -4.35 19.97
N VAL A 225 -7.89 -5.64 19.69
CA VAL A 225 -6.81 -6.55 19.28
C VAL A 225 -6.57 -6.51 17.76
N TRP A 226 -7.62 -6.35 16.96
CA TRP A 226 -7.50 -6.36 15.50
C TRP A 226 -7.57 -4.94 14.91
N PRO A 227 -6.57 -4.50 14.12
CA PRO A 227 -6.55 -3.14 13.54
C PRO A 227 -7.76 -2.78 12.67
N LEU A 228 -8.40 -3.79 12.08
CA LEU A 228 -9.60 -3.64 11.26
C LEU A 228 -10.86 -4.12 11.99
N LYS A 229 -10.77 -4.33 13.31
CA LYS A 229 -11.83 -4.90 14.16
C LYS A 229 -12.25 -6.33 13.82
N ILE A 230 -11.66 -6.90 12.78
CA ILE A 230 -12.02 -8.18 12.20
C ILE A 230 -10.86 -9.15 12.40
N SER A 231 -11.15 -10.34 12.92
CA SER A 231 -10.16 -11.41 13.02
C SER A 231 -9.68 -11.84 11.65
N GLN A 232 -8.36 -11.96 11.51
CA GLN A 232 -7.72 -12.47 10.31
C GLN A 232 -6.84 -13.69 10.61
N TYR A 233 -7.08 -14.35 11.75
CA TYR A 233 -6.29 -15.50 12.16
C TYR A 233 -6.32 -16.65 11.15
N TYR A 234 -7.46 -16.87 10.49
CA TYR A 234 -7.59 -17.86 9.41
C TYR A 234 -6.73 -17.54 8.17
N LEU A 235 -6.24 -16.31 8.02
CA LEU A 235 -5.22 -15.93 7.04
C LEU A 235 -3.80 -16.19 7.56
N GLY A 236 -3.64 -16.88 8.69
CA GLY A 236 -2.36 -17.05 9.38
C GLY A 236 -1.73 -15.72 9.81
N ARG A 237 -2.55 -14.70 10.10
CA ARG A 237 -2.12 -13.43 10.68
C ARG A 237 -2.26 -13.51 12.19
N ILE A 238 -1.34 -12.91 12.92
CA ILE A 238 -1.40 -12.79 14.38
C ILE A 238 -1.58 -11.30 14.66
N PRO A 239 -2.47 -10.90 15.58
CA PRO A 239 -2.64 -9.50 15.94
C PRO A 239 -1.34 -8.94 16.51
N ARG A 240 -1.13 -7.62 16.36
CA ARG A 240 0.08 -6.98 16.87
C ARG A 240 0.08 -7.06 18.39
N ILE A 241 1.06 -7.78 18.93
CA ILE A 241 1.23 -7.93 20.38
C ILE A 241 1.90 -6.68 20.99
N GLY A 242 2.18 -5.63 20.21
CA GLY A 242 2.56 -4.34 20.78
C GLY A 242 2.76 -3.18 19.81
N ASP A 243 2.26 -2.02 20.22
CA ASP A 243 2.97 -0.72 20.13
C ASP A 243 3.56 -0.34 21.53
N ARG A 244 3.71 -1.30 22.45
CA ARG A 244 4.28 -1.11 23.79
C ARG A 244 5.44 -2.05 24.15
N ILE A 245 5.88 -2.93 23.24
CA ILE A 245 7.12 -3.73 23.40
C ILE A 245 8.30 -2.92 22.84
N SER A 246 8.43 -1.66 23.25
CA SER A 246 9.56 -0.80 22.89
C SER A 246 10.24 -0.32 24.17
N TYR A 247 11.57 -0.41 24.15
CA TYR A 247 12.54 -0.22 25.24
C TYR A 247 12.84 -1.48 26.08
N MET A 248 13.50 -2.44 25.45
CA MET A 248 14.83 -2.86 25.93
C MET A 248 15.88 -2.32 24.97
#